data_AF-A0A817T0A2-F1
#
_entry.id   AF-A0A817T0A2-F1
#
_cell.length_a   1.000
_cell.length_b   1.000
_cell.length_c   1.000
_cell.angle_alpha   90.00
_cell.angle_beta   90.00
_cell.angle_gamma   90.00
#
_symmetry.space_group_name_H-M   'P 1'
#
loop_
_entity.id
_entity.type
_entity.pdbx_description
1 polymer ?
#
loop_
_entity_poly.entity_id
_entity_poly.type
_entity_poly.pdbx_seq_one_letter_code
_entity_poly.pdbx_strand_id
1 'polypeptide(L)'
;MVINPHDVDFAATATPEQIKHMLSEPNIRMINANGEQHGTITTRIDDKDNFEITTLRVDVSTDRRHVAKNIIDPTSYVLYFERIIYDYFNGIDGLERRRIRFVGGPVKRIREDYLRIHISGERLRVESKRTAEGRNAGPVLKKMLEKNISQYPDIPSNIDLNQIEDHWRKFHQIKPKAPTILTKLFLSKFEQRMKYFNEYRRLSQWLVAYRDSISILDSSSIDPLKPSKD
;
A
#
# COMPACT_ATOMS: atom_id res chain seq x y z
N MET A 1 -15.17 -9.02 -10.22
CA MET A 1 -15.14 -8.21 -8.97
C MET A 1 -15.64 -6.82 -9.36
N VAL A 2 -16.75 -6.31 -8.80
CA VAL A 2 -17.27 -4.97 -9.15
C VAL A 2 -16.79 -4.00 -8.08
N ILE A 3 -15.69 -3.31 -8.36
CA ILE A 3 -15.14 -2.26 -7.50
C ILE A 3 -14.88 -1.06 -8.39
N ASN A 4 -15.31 0.12 -7.96
CA ASN A 4 -14.98 1.35 -8.67
C ASN A 4 -13.52 1.71 -8.33
N PRO A 5 -12.61 1.84 -9.31
CA PRO A 5 -11.26 2.30 -9.04
C PRO A 5 -11.32 3.75 -8.53
N HIS A 6 -10.55 4.05 -7.49
CA HIS A 6 -10.46 5.40 -6.93
C HIS A 6 -9.36 6.22 -7.62
N ASP A 7 -8.23 5.57 -7.89
CA ASP A 7 -7.07 6.16 -8.58
C ASP A 7 -6.84 5.34 -9.85
N VAL A 8 -6.98 5.99 -11.01
CA VAL A 8 -6.79 5.35 -12.32
C VAL A 8 -5.49 5.87 -12.92
N ASP A 9 -4.55 4.95 -13.14
CA ASP A 9 -3.30 5.22 -13.84
C ASP A 9 -3.46 4.94 -15.34
N PHE A 10 -2.97 5.85 -16.17
CA PHE A 10 -2.90 5.68 -17.61
C PHE A 10 -1.50 5.27 -18.04
N ALA A 11 -1.43 4.37 -19.01
CA ALA A 11 -0.20 4.03 -19.69
C ALA A 11 -0.23 4.58 -21.12
N ALA A 12 0.88 5.17 -21.58
CA ALA A 12 0.99 5.72 -22.93
C ALA A 12 2.28 5.27 -23.61
N THR A 13 2.24 5.13 -24.93
CA THR A 13 3.46 4.97 -25.76
C THR A 13 4.19 6.30 -25.98
N ALA A 14 3.50 7.43 -25.79
CA ALA A 14 4.07 8.76 -25.90
C ALA A 14 5.13 9.02 -24.81
N THR A 15 6.20 9.71 -25.17
CA THR A 15 7.24 10.13 -24.20
C THR A 15 6.71 11.23 -23.28
N PRO A 16 7.35 11.48 -22.12
CA PRO A 16 6.97 12.58 -21.24
C PRO A 16 6.93 13.94 -21.96
N GLU A 17 7.86 14.20 -22.87
CA GLU A 17 7.90 15.43 -23.67
C GLU A 17 6.70 15.54 -24.60
N GLN A 18 6.33 14.46 -25.28
CA GLN A 18 5.16 14.41 -26.14
C GLN A 18 3.87 14.62 -25.34
N ILE A 19 3.75 13.98 -24.18
CA ILE A 19 2.60 14.15 -23.27
C ILE A 19 2.49 15.61 -22.83
N LYS A 20 3.60 16.24 -22.41
CA LYS A 20 3.62 17.65 -22.02
C LYS A 20 3.16 18.55 -23.17
N HIS A 21 3.64 18.30 -24.39
CA HIS A 21 3.23 19.07 -25.56
C HIS A 21 1.72 18.95 -25.81
N MET A 22 1.19 17.72 -25.82
CA MET A 22 -0.24 17.45 -26.03
C MET A 22 -1.13 18.07 -24.95
N LEU A 23 -0.65 18.16 -23.70
CA LEU A 23 -1.40 18.79 -22.61
C LEU A 23 -1.30 20.32 -22.62
N SER A 24 -0.23 20.87 -23.17
CA SER A 24 0.01 22.33 -23.20
C SER A 24 -0.87 23.03 -24.24
N GLU A 25 -1.11 22.42 -25.41
CA GLU A 25 -1.99 22.98 -26.46
C GLU A 25 -3.40 23.34 -25.97
N PRO A 26 -4.12 22.46 -25.25
CA PRO A 26 -5.42 22.78 -24.64
C PRO A 26 -5.32 23.54 -23.31
N ASN A 27 -4.13 24.00 -22.88
CA ASN A 27 -3.89 24.62 -21.58
C ASN A 27 -4.28 23.75 -20.36
N ILE A 28 -4.06 22.43 -20.44
CA ILE A 28 -4.33 21.54 -19.32
C ILE A 28 -3.20 21.66 -18.29
N ARG A 29 -3.59 21.84 -17.02
CA ARG A 29 -2.66 22.01 -15.91
C ARG A 29 -1.89 20.73 -15.60
N MET A 30 -0.58 20.86 -15.39
CA MET A 30 0.31 19.79 -14.90
C MET A 30 0.74 20.11 -13.46
N ILE A 31 0.79 19.11 -12.58
CA ILE A 31 0.89 19.32 -11.13
C ILE A 31 2.21 18.81 -10.53
N ASN A 32 2.86 17.84 -11.16
CA ASN A 32 3.97 17.14 -10.54
C ASN A 32 5.15 16.94 -11.50
N ALA A 33 6.24 17.70 -11.29
CA ALA A 33 7.50 17.54 -12.01
C ALA A 33 8.37 16.38 -11.47
N ASN A 34 8.16 15.95 -10.22
CA ASN A 34 8.99 14.90 -9.61
C ASN A 34 8.70 13.52 -10.17
N GLY A 35 7.52 13.30 -10.76
CA GLY A 35 7.18 12.06 -11.47
C GLY A 35 7.87 11.94 -12.83
N GLU A 36 8.27 13.06 -13.43
CA GLU A 36 8.79 13.11 -14.81
C GLU A 36 10.10 12.34 -14.96
N GLN A 37 10.99 12.41 -13.96
CA GLN A 37 12.24 11.63 -13.91
C GLN A 37 12.00 10.12 -13.94
N HIS A 38 10.78 9.70 -13.60
CA HIS A 38 10.30 8.34 -13.65
C HIS A 38 9.23 8.16 -14.73
N GLY A 39 9.25 8.97 -15.79
CA GLY A 39 8.37 8.85 -16.95
C GLY A 39 6.88 9.03 -16.65
N THR A 40 6.53 9.69 -15.55
CA THR A 40 5.13 9.92 -15.13
C THR A 40 4.80 11.41 -15.16
N ILE A 41 3.73 11.76 -15.85
CA ILE A 41 3.18 13.13 -15.87
C ILE A 41 1.84 13.12 -15.14
N THR A 42 1.71 13.96 -14.12
CA THR A 42 0.43 14.16 -13.40
C THR A 42 -0.26 15.42 -13.92
N THR A 43 -1.50 15.28 -14.35
CA THR A 43 -2.32 16.37 -14.88
C THR A 43 -3.61 16.56 -14.07
N ARG A 44 -4.16 17.78 -14.07
CA ARG A 44 -5.45 18.11 -13.45
C ARG A 44 -6.46 18.53 -14.49
N ILE A 45 -7.62 17.90 -14.49
CA ILE A 45 -8.77 18.29 -15.33
C ILE A 45 -9.84 18.92 -14.44
N ASP A 46 -10.46 19.99 -14.94
CA ASP A 46 -11.52 20.76 -14.28
C ASP A 46 -11.20 21.25 -12.86
N ASP A 47 -9.90 21.42 -12.56
CA ASP A 47 -9.38 21.71 -11.22
C ASP A 47 -9.93 20.77 -10.13
N LYS A 48 -10.28 19.53 -10.47
CA LYS A 48 -10.86 18.53 -9.56
C LYS A 48 -10.05 17.24 -9.52
N ASP A 49 -9.92 16.60 -10.66
CA ASP A 49 -9.41 15.24 -10.75
C ASP A 49 -7.97 15.22 -11.25
N ASN A 50 -7.16 14.40 -10.59
CA ASN A 50 -5.78 14.16 -10.97
C ASN A 50 -5.70 12.87 -11.77
N PHE A 51 -4.94 12.91 -12.86
CA PHE A 51 -4.66 11.74 -13.67
C PHE A 51 -3.16 11.57 -13.81
N GLU A 52 -2.68 10.35 -13.57
CA GLU A 52 -1.28 9.99 -13.77
C GLU A 52 -1.14 9.27 -15.11
N ILE A 53 -0.30 9.82 -15.99
CA ILE A 53 0.01 9.24 -17.30
C ILE A 53 1.48 8.80 -17.26
N THR A 54 1.71 7.49 -17.36
CA THR A 54 3.04 6.89 -17.33
C THR A 54 3.42 6.37 -18.71
N THR A 55 4.58 6.79 -19.22
CA THR A 55 5.13 6.24 -20.45
C THR A 55 5.53 4.77 -20.23
N LEU A 56 5.10 3.89 -21.14
CA LEU A 56 5.50 2.49 -21.18
C LEU A 56 7.03 2.40 -21.33
N ARG A 57 7.66 1.62 -20.45
CA ARG A 57 9.12 1.46 -20.43
C ARG A 57 9.53 0.06 -20.01
N VAL A 58 10.73 -0.32 -20.44
CA VAL A 58 11.48 -1.45 -19.86
C VAL A 58 12.56 -0.90 -18.95
N ASP A 59 12.54 -1.30 -17.69
CA ASP A 59 13.61 -0.98 -16.76
C ASP A 59 14.84 -1.84 -17.10
N VAL A 60 15.80 -1.28 -17.83
CA VAL A 60 17.09 -1.92 -18.06
C VAL A 60 17.99 -1.65 -16.85
N SER A 61 18.43 -2.70 -16.16
CA SER A 61 19.41 -2.55 -15.07
C SER A 61 20.78 -2.28 -15.66
N THR A 62 21.20 -1.02 -15.69
CA THR A 62 22.61 -0.65 -15.75
C THR A 62 23.05 -0.23 -14.36
N ASP A 63 24.27 -0.61 -13.95
CA ASP A 63 24.80 -0.40 -12.60
C ASP A 63 24.41 0.98 -12.03
N ARG A 64 23.47 0.95 -11.09
CA ARG A 64 22.93 2.09 -10.32
C ARG A 64 22.16 3.18 -11.11
N ARG A 65 21.87 3.00 -12.40
CA ARG A 65 20.96 3.89 -13.15
C ARG A 65 20.05 3.07 -14.06
N HIS A 66 18.75 3.15 -13.83
CA HIS A 66 17.77 2.60 -14.77
C HIS A 66 17.63 3.55 -15.95
N VAL A 67 18.11 3.13 -17.12
CA VAL A 67 17.81 3.82 -18.38
C VAL A 67 16.56 3.19 -18.95
N ALA A 68 15.47 3.96 -19.03
CA ALA A 68 14.25 3.54 -19.72
C ALA A 68 14.56 3.43 -21.22
N LYS A 69 14.36 2.24 -21.81
CA LYS A 69 14.31 2.08 -23.26
C LYS A 69 12.86 1.97 -23.70
N ASN A 70 12.52 2.65 -24.81
CA ASN A 70 11.21 2.64 -25.48
C ASN A 70 10.98 1.29 -26.18
N ILE A 71 10.89 0.21 -25.41
CA ILE A 71 10.44 -1.10 -25.88
C ILE A 71 9.13 -1.38 -25.14
N ILE A 72 8.11 -1.81 -25.88
CA ILE A 72 6.82 -2.21 -25.30
C ILE A 72 7.03 -3.61 -24.72
N ASP A 73 7.44 -3.68 -23.45
CA ASP A 73 7.31 -4.89 -22.63
C ASP A 73 6.37 -4.55 -21.47
N PRO A 74 5.09 -4.92 -21.55
CA PRO A 74 4.16 -4.64 -20.47
C PRO A 74 4.66 -5.41 -19.23
N THR A 75 5.04 -4.70 -18.19
CA THR A 75 5.29 -5.30 -16.87
C THR A 75 4.01 -5.52 -16.08
N SER A 76 2.87 -5.03 -16.61
CA SER A 76 1.53 -5.18 -16.03
C SER A 76 0.95 -6.55 -16.33
N TYR A 77 0.19 -7.09 -15.37
CA TYR A 77 -0.57 -8.33 -15.56
C TYR A 77 -1.71 -8.17 -16.56
N VAL A 78 -2.34 -6.99 -16.61
CA VAL A 78 -3.53 -6.72 -17.43
C VAL A 78 -3.56 -5.23 -17.81
N LEU A 79 -3.78 -4.92 -19.09
CA LEU A 79 -4.08 -3.58 -19.58
C LEU A 79 -5.52 -3.52 -20.09
N TYR A 80 -6.16 -2.37 -19.95
CA TYR A 80 -7.49 -2.12 -20.47
C TYR A 80 -7.45 -0.90 -21.39
N PHE A 81 -7.89 -1.08 -22.63
CA PHE A 81 -7.97 -0.01 -23.61
C PHE A 81 -9.17 -0.25 -24.53
N GLU A 82 -10.00 0.77 -24.75
CA GLU A 82 -11.16 0.72 -25.65
C GLU A 82 -12.05 -0.54 -25.50
N ARG A 83 -12.38 -0.92 -24.26
CA ARG A 83 -13.19 -2.12 -23.93
C ARG A 83 -12.53 -3.46 -24.25
N ILE A 84 -11.26 -3.45 -24.66
CA ILE A 84 -10.43 -4.62 -24.87
C ILE A 84 -9.50 -4.80 -23.66
N ILE A 85 -9.40 -6.04 -23.20
CA ILE A 85 -8.48 -6.43 -22.14
C ILE A 85 -7.27 -7.12 -22.78
N TYR A 86 -6.08 -6.62 -22.50
CA TYR A 86 -4.81 -7.22 -22.90
C TYR A 86 -4.17 -7.89 -21.68
N ASP A 87 -4.13 -9.22 -21.67
CA ASP A 87 -3.55 -10.02 -20.59
C ASP A 87 -2.33 -10.80 -21.12
N TYR A 88 -1.14 -10.30 -20.79
CA TYR A 88 0.13 -10.85 -21.28
C TYR A 88 0.70 -11.96 -20.39
N PHE A 89 0.20 -12.11 -19.14
CA PHE A 89 0.78 -13.02 -18.14
C PHE A 89 -0.24 -13.90 -17.43
N ASN A 90 -1.41 -14.07 -18.03
CA ASN A 90 -2.51 -14.85 -17.47
C ASN A 90 -2.94 -14.32 -16.08
N GLY A 91 -3.03 -12.98 -15.99
CA GLY A 91 -3.50 -12.24 -14.83
C GLY A 91 -4.98 -12.47 -14.54
N ILE A 92 -5.82 -12.60 -15.57
CA ILE A 92 -7.26 -12.86 -15.44
C ILE A 92 -7.50 -14.21 -14.74
N ASP A 93 -6.88 -15.29 -15.19
CA ASP A 93 -6.95 -16.60 -14.52
C ASP A 93 -6.43 -16.54 -13.07
N GLY A 94 -5.37 -15.75 -12.84
CA GLY A 94 -4.87 -15.47 -11.51
C GLY A 94 -5.93 -14.83 -10.61
N LEU A 95 -6.63 -13.80 -11.11
CA LEU A 95 -7.71 -13.12 -10.41
C LEU A 95 -8.91 -14.04 -10.15
N GLU A 96 -9.34 -14.81 -11.15
CA GLU A 96 -10.45 -15.77 -11.02
C GLU A 96 -10.17 -16.85 -9.98
N ARG A 97 -8.93 -17.37 -9.96
CA ARG A 97 -8.48 -18.36 -8.97
C ARG A 97 -8.02 -17.76 -7.65
N ARG A 98 -8.11 -16.44 -7.47
CA ARG A 98 -7.62 -15.70 -6.28
C ARG A 98 -6.15 -15.99 -5.95
N ARG A 99 -5.30 -16.10 -6.97
CA ARG A 99 -3.87 -16.40 -6.87
C ARG A 99 -3.02 -15.16 -7.17
N ILE A 100 -2.20 -14.78 -6.19
CA ILE A 100 -1.17 -13.75 -6.36
C ILE A 100 0.11 -14.46 -6.84
N ARG A 101 0.61 -14.08 -8.02
CA ARG A 101 1.82 -14.66 -8.63
C ARG A 101 2.71 -13.54 -9.13
N PHE A 102 4.03 -13.69 -9.07
CA PHE A 102 4.96 -12.77 -9.72
C PHE A 102 4.96 -12.97 -11.25
N VAL A 103 5.09 -11.89 -12.02
CA VAL A 103 5.54 -11.99 -13.42
C VAL A 103 7.03 -12.33 -13.41
N GLY A 104 7.37 -13.53 -13.89
CA GLY A 104 8.72 -14.07 -13.86
C GLY A 104 9.10 -14.72 -12.52
N GLY A 105 10.40 -14.93 -12.30
CA GLY A 105 10.92 -15.64 -11.12
C GLY A 105 10.73 -14.85 -9.81
N PRO A 106 10.02 -15.38 -8.79
CA PRO A 106 9.67 -14.65 -7.57
C PRO A 106 10.91 -14.15 -6.79
N VAL A 107 11.96 -14.97 -6.69
CA VAL A 107 13.20 -14.59 -6.00
C VAL A 107 13.88 -13.41 -6.68
N LYS A 108 13.90 -13.38 -8.02
CA LYS A 108 14.48 -12.29 -8.80
C LYS A 108 13.70 -10.99 -8.58
N ARG A 109 12.37 -11.05 -8.72
CA ARG A 109 11.50 -9.87 -8.54
C ARG A 109 11.56 -9.31 -7.12
N ILE A 110 11.57 -10.19 -6.10
CA ILE A 110 11.75 -9.77 -4.71
C ILE A 110 13.12 -9.11 -4.53
N ARG A 111 14.20 -9.59 -5.15
CA ARG A 111 15.53 -8.98 -5.04
C ARG A 111 15.64 -7.64 -5.76
N GLU A 112 15.10 -7.53 -6.96
CA GLU A 112 15.05 -6.26 -7.71
C GLU A 112 14.32 -5.20 -6.90
N ASP A 113 13.17 -5.57 -6.35
CA ASP A 113 12.41 -4.68 -5.50
C ASP A 113 13.14 -4.45 -4.18
N TYR A 114 13.74 -5.47 -3.55
CA TYR A 114 14.58 -5.35 -2.33
C TYR A 114 15.75 -4.36 -2.52
N LEU A 115 16.31 -4.27 -3.71
CA LEU A 115 17.37 -3.31 -4.05
C LEU A 115 16.82 -1.91 -4.38
N ARG A 116 15.58 -1.80 -4.88
CA ARG A 116 14.80 -0.53 -4.92
C ARG A 116 14.35 -0.10 -3.52
N ILE A 117 14.28 -1.07 -2.60
CA ILE A 117 13.97 -1.03 -1.18
C ILE A 117 15.26 -0.68 -0.40
N HIS A 118 15.75 0.53 -0.60
CA HIS A 118 15.79 1.35 0.61
C HIS A 118 14.32 1.67 0.85
N ILE A 119 13.56 0.77 1.50
CA ILE A 119 12.19 1.10 1.91
C ILE A 119 12.40 2.34 2.76
N SER A 120 12.15 3.52 2.17
CA SER A 120 11.92 4.70 2.98
C SER A 120 10.85 4.22 3.94
N GLY A 121 11.07 4.36 5.24
CA GLY A 121 10.11 3.77 6.18
C GLY A 121 8.68 4.26 5.91
N GLU A 122 8.51 5.32 5.10
CA GLU A 122 7.25 5.82 4.60
C GLU A 122 6.52 4.81 3.70
N ARG A 123 7.22 4.13 2.78
CA ARG A 123 6.64 3.00 2.02
C ARG A 123 6.33 1.82 2.93
N LEU A 124 7.20 1.51 3.90
CA LEU A 124 6.91 0.48 4.91
C LEU A 124 5.61 0.84 5.63
N ARG A 125 5.49 2.09 6.08
CA ARG A 125 4.33 2.58 6.81
C ARG A 125 3.05 2.42 6.00
N VAL A 126 3.02 2.93 4.77
CA VAL A 126 1.83 2.90 3.92
C VAL A 126 1.37 1.46 3.70
N GLU A 127 2.29 0.56 3.38
CA GLU A 127 1.97 -0.85 3.10
C GLU A 127 1.63 -1.63 4.37
N SER A 128 2.30 -1.38 5.51
CA SER A 128 1.93 -1.95 6.81
C SER A 128 0.53 -1.50 7.23
N LYS A 129 0.17 -0.23 7.03
CA LYS A 129 -1.17 0.29 7.34
C LYS A 129 -2.24 -0.38 6.46
N ARG A 130 -2.03 -0.39 5.15
CA ARG A 130 -2.93 -1.05 4.18
C ARG A 130 -3.12 -2.53 4.51
N THR A 131 -2.05 -3.21 4.90
CA THR A 131 -2.11 -4.61 5.33
C THR A 131 -2.94 -4.77 6.60
N ALA A 132 -2.70 -3.94 7.62
CA ALA A 132 -3.38 -4.03 8.92
C ALA A 132 -4.87 -3.65 8.86
N GLU A 133 -5.26 -2.74 7.97
CA GLU A 133 -6.65 -2.32 7.74
C GLU A 133 -7.34 -3.16 6.64
N GLY A 134 -6.61 -4.11 6.03
CA GLY A 134 -7.09 -4.94 4.95
C GLY A 134 -8.12 -5.98 5.38
N ARG A 135 -8.96 -6.41 4.41
CA ARG A 135 -9.99 -7.45 4.60
C ARG A 135 -9.48 -8.80 5.11
N ASN A 136 -8.18 -9.07 5.00
CA ASN A 136 -7.55 -10.31 5.44
C ASN A 136 -6.32 -10.05 6.34
N ALA A 137 -6.33 -8.94 7.09
CA ALA A 137 -5.18 -8.50 7.87
C ALA A 137 -4.62 -9.60 8.79
N GLY A 138 -5.48 -10.31 9.53
CA GLY A 138 -5.07 -11.40 10.44
C GLY A 138 -4.24 -12.49 9.74
N PRO A 139 -4.80 -13.22 8.76
CA PRO A 139 -4.08 -14.26 8.02
C PRO A 139 -2.82 -13.75 7.30
N VAL A 140 -2.86 -12.54 6.74
CA VAL A 140 -1.70 -11.95 6.04
C VAL A 140 -0.58 -11.62 7.01
N LEU A 141 -0.87 -10.94 8.12
CA LEU A 141 0.12 -10.59 9.15
C LEU A 141 0.75 -11.84 9.77
N LYS A 142 -0.07 -12.85 10.10
CA LYS A 142 0.41 -14.15 10.55
C LYS A 142 1.40 -14.75 9.56
N LYS A 143 1.07 -14.77 8.26
CA LYS A 143 1.95 -15.32 7.23
C LYS A 143 3.26 -14.56 7.05
N MET A 144 3.21 -13.23 7.15
CA MET A 144 4.40 -12.37 7.07
C MET A 144 5.38 -12.65 8.21
N LEU A 145 4.85 -12.81 9.43
CA LEU A 145 5.63 -13.13 10.63
C LEU A 145 6.21 -14.55 10.55
N GLU A 146 5.41 -15.55 10.16
CA GLU A 146 5.86 -16.94 9.95
C GLU A 146 7.05 -17.04 8.99
N LYS A 147 7.02 -16.24 7.92
CA LYS A 147 8.04 -16.26 6.87
C LYS A 147 9.20 -15.32 7.14
N ASN A 148 9.21 -14.64 8.29
CA ASN A 148 10.20 -13.63 8.65
C ASN A 148 10.40 -12.57 7.53
N ILE A 149 9.33 -12.31 6.76
CA ILE A 149 9.33 -11.32 5.68
C ILE A 149 9.32 -9.91 6.28
N SER A 150 8.75 -9.79 7.48
CA SER A 150 8.82 -8.59 8.27
C SER A 150 10.22 -8.40 8.86
N GLN A 151 11.04 -7.59 8.20
CA GLN A 151 12.14 -6.91 8.87
C GLN A 151 11.62 -5.82 9.84
N TYR A 152 10.51 -6.06 10.55
CA TYR A 152 10.10 -5.13 11.60
C TYR A 152 11.08 -5.37 12.77
N PRO A 153 11.99 -4.42 13.05
CA PRO A 153 13.13 -4.67 13.93
C PRO A 153 12.75 -4.88 15.40
N ASP A 154 11.46 -4.78 15.76
CA ASP A 154 10.97 -4.75 17.14
C ASP A 154 9.78 -5.70 17.40
N ILE A 155 9.61 -6.73 16.57
CA ILE A 155 8.65 -7.82 16.87
C ILE A 155 9.22 -8.64 18.04
N PRO A 156 8.48 -8.83 19.14
CA PRO A 156 8.86 -9.77 20.18
C PRO A 156 9.10 -11.16 19.58
N SER A 157 10.19 -11.82 19.98
CA SER A 157 10.50 -13.19 19.52
C SER A 157 9.45 -14.24 19.94
N ASN A 158 8.56 -13.89 20.86
CA ASN A 158 7.55 -14.76 21.46
C ASN A 158 6.10 -14.38 21.11
N ILE A 159 5.86 -13.70 19.97
CA ILE A 159 4.47 -13.42 19.56
C ILE A 159 3.73 -14.74 19.32
N ASP A 160 2.59 -14.91 20.00
CA ASP A 160 1.61 -15.93 19.66
C ASP A 160 0.87 -15.55 18.38
N LEU A 161 1.23 -16.21 17.28
CA LEU A 161 0.68 -15.92 15.96
C LEU A 161 -0.82 -16.23 15.84
N ASN A 162 -1.35 -17.13 16.67
CA ASN A 162 -2.77 -17.46 16.66
C ASN A 162 -3.59 -16.37 17.32
N GLN A 163 -3.07 -15.74 18.38
CA GLN A 163 -3.73 -14.60 19.01
C GLN A 163 -3.96 -13.43 18.06
N ILE A 164 -3.09 -13.21 17.07
CA ILE A 164 -3.25 -12.16 16.06
C ILE A 164 -4.51 -12.41 15.23
N GLU A 165 -4.64 -13.65 14.75
CA GLU A 165 -5.74 -14.05 13.89
C GLU A 165 -7.06 -14.02 14.67
N ASP A 166 -7.06 -14.53 15.90
CA ASP A 166 -8.22 -14.52 16.78
C ASP A 166 -8.65 -13.11 17.15
N HIS A 167 -7.70 -12.22 17.43
CA HIS A 167 -7.98 -10.82 17.72
C HIS A 167 -8.56 -10.11 16.49
N TRP A 168 -7.96 -10.32 15.31
CA TRP A 168 -8.51 -9.79 14.07
C TRP A 168 -9.93 -10.33 13.79
N ARG A 169 -10.18 -11.63 14.01
CA ARG A 169 -11.52 -12.26 13.88
C ARG A 169 -12.57 -11.63 14.79
N LYS A 170 -12.19 -11.11 15.96
CA LYS A 170 -13.12 -10.40 16.86
C LYS A 170 -13.51 -9.02 16.35
N PHE A 171 -12.59 -8.31 15.71
CA PHE A 171 -12.77 -6.89 15.38
C PHE A 171 -12.93 -6.59 13.89
N HIS A 172 -12.68 -7.52 12.97
CA HIS A 172 -12.66 -7.21 11.53
C HIS A 172 -13.97 -6.61 10.99
N GLN A 173 -15.11 -6.94 11.61
CA GLN A 173 -16.43 -6.43 11.20
C GLN A 173 -16.58 -4.93 11.44
N ILE A 174 -15.91 -4.37 12.46
CA ILE A 174 -15.97 -2.95 12.80
C ILE A 174 -14.88 -2.12 12.09
N LYS A 175 -14.15 -2.73 11.13
CA LYS A 175 -13.09 -2.09 10.33
C LYS A 175 -12.08 -1.30 11.19
N PRO A 176 -11.35 -1.99 12.08
CA PRO A 176 -10.48 -1.35 13.05
C PRO A 176 -9.37 -0.59 12.34
N LYS A 177 -8.97 0.55 12.90
CA LYS A 177 -7.79 1.29 12.44
C LYS A 177 -6.53 0.47 12.69
N ALA A 178 -5.51 0.65 11.86
CA ALA A 178 -4.25 -0.08 11.96
C ALA A 178 -3.68 -0.20 13.39
N PRO A 179 -3.69 0.85 14.23
CA PRO A 179 -3.15 0.77 15.60
C PRO A 179 -3.86 -0.26 16.48
N THR A 180 -5.17 -0.46 16.31
CA THR A 180 -5.93 -1.42 17.11
C THR A 180 -5.41 -2.85 16.92
N ILE A 181 -5.03 -3.21 15.68
CA ILE A 181 -4.45 -4.52 15.37
C ILE A 181 -2.94 -4.55 15.71
N LEU A 182 -2.22 -3.48 15.38
CA LEU A 182 -0.75 -3.43 15.51
C LEU A 182 -0.28 -3.31 16.98
N THR A 183 -0.99 -2.61 17.85
CA THR A 183 -0.59 -2.45 19.27
C THR A 183 -0.60 -3.75 20.08
N LYS A 184 -1.33 -4.77 19.64
CA LYS A 184 -1.27 -6.11 20.25
C LYS A 184 -0.02 -6.88 19.78
N LEU A 185 0.42 -6.64 18.54
CA LEU A 185 1.64 -7.22 17.95
C LEU A 185 2.91 -6.61 18.49
N PHE A 186 2.88 -5.30 18.73
CA PHE A 186 4.07 -4.52 19.00
C PHE A 186 4.06 -3.99 20.44
N LEU A 187 5.04 -4.44 21.23
CA LEU A 187 5.29 -3.86 22.56
C LEU A 187 5.79 -2.42 22.44
N SER A 188 5.78 -1.71 23.57
CA SER A 188 6.05 -0.27 23.80
C SER A 188 7.21 0.41 23.04
N LYS A 189 8.11 -0.34 22.40
CA LYS A 189 9.23 0.18 21.61
C LYS A 189 8.88 0.55 20.15
N PHE A 190 7.74 0.11 19.62
CA PHE A 190 7.31 0.42 18.25
C PHE A 190 7.13 1.91 17.96
N GLU A 191 6.79 2.71 18.98
CA GLU A 191 6.61 4.16 18.85
C GLU A 191 7.91 4.94 18.55
N GLN A 192 9.08 4.42 18.95
CA GLN A 192 10.32 5.18 18.89
C GLN A 192 11.00 5.11 17.52
N ARG A 193 10.87 3.99 16.80
CA ARG A 193 11.51 3.78 15.49
C ARG A 193 10.57 4.08 14.33
N MET A 194 9.28 3.85 14.50
CA MET A 194 8.27 4.25 13.53
C MET A 194 7.86 5.69 13.87
N LYS A 195 8.55 6.70 13.31
CA LYS A 195 8.17 8.14 13.37
C LYS A 195 6.77 8.46 12.78
N TYR A 196 5.90 7.47 12.65
CA TYR A 196 5.06 7.31 11.48
C TYR A 196 3.60 7.71 11.64
N PHE A 197 3.14 8.02 12.85
CA PHE A 197 1.75 8.40 13.04
C PHE A 197 1.60 9.35 14.21
N ASN A 198 1.86 10.64 14.01
CA ASN A 198 1.40 11.65 14.97
C ASN A 198 -0.13 11.51 15.19
N GLU A 199 -0.88 11.12 14.15
CA GLU A 199 -2.32 10.85 14.19
C GLU A 199 -2.71 9.66 15.09
N TYR A 200 -1.87 8.62 15.21
CA TYR A 200 -2.20 7.40 15.97
C TYR A 200 -1.38 7.20 17.23
N ARG A 201 -0.33 8.00 17.46
CA ARG A 201 0.49 7.88 18.67
C ARG A 201 -0.36 7.92 19.94
N ARG A 202 -1.27 8.88 20.02
CA ARG A 202 -2.18 9.01 21.17
C ARG A 202 -3.09 7.78 21.35
N LEU A 203 -3.66 7.28 20.25
CA LEU A 203 -4.51 6.08 20.27
C LEU A 203 -3.71 4.83 20.68
N SER A 204 -2.49 4.67 20.17
CA SER A 204 -1.61 3.56 20.51
C SER A 204 -1.22 3.59 21.99
N GLN A 205 -0.80 4.76 22.49
CA GLN A 205 -0.45 4.95 23.91
C GLN A 205 -1.63 4.64 24.81
N TRP A 206 -2.82 5.12 24.44
CA TRP A 206 -4.05 4.84 25.18
C TRP A 206 -4.37 3.34 25.18
N LEU A 207 -4.35 2.68 24.01
CA LEU A 207 -4.62 1.25 23.93
C LEU A 207 -3.62 0.43 24.75
N VAL A 208 -2.32 0.72 24.68
CA VAL A 208 -1.32 0.00 25.47
C VAL A 208 -1.48 0.25 26.96
N ALA A 209 -1.79 1.49 27.37
CA ALA A 209 -1.96 1.84 28.78
C ALA A 209 -3.23 1.26 29.41
N TYR A 210 -4.32 1.16 28.65
CA TYR A 210 -5.64 0.83 29.18
C TYR A 210 -6.20 -0.53 28.75
N ARG A 211 -5.57 -1.26 27.82
CA ARG A 211 -6.08 -2.56 27.34
C ARG A 211 -6.26 -3.62 28.44
N ASP A 212 -5.41 -3.57 29.47
CA ASP A 212 -5.42 -4.56 30.56
C ASP A 212 -6.29 -4.10 31.75
N SER A 213 -6.68 -2.82 31.80
CA SER A 213 -7.53 -2.24 32.86
C SER A 213 -9.00 -2.06 32.47
N ILE A 214 -9.32 -2.03 31.17
CA ILE A 214 -10.72 -1.90 30.67
C ILE A 214 -11.50 -3.23 30.75
N SER A 215 -10.85 -4.35 31.06
CA SER A 215 -11.50 -5.64 31.33
C SER A 215 -12.45 -5.62 32.55
N ILE A 216 -12.55 -4.51 33.28
CA ILE A 216 -13.35 -4.35 34.50
C ILE A 216 -14.54 -3.37 34.31
N LEU A 217 -14.70 -2.73 33.15
CA LEU A 217 -15.88 -1.89 32.92
C LEU A 217 -17.05 -2.75 32.47
N ASP A 218 -17.85 -3.16 33.46
CA ASP A 218 -19.17 -3.72 33.29
C ASP A 218 -19.98 -2.84 32.34
N SER A 219 -20.62 -3.46 31.36
CA SER A 219 -21.31 -2.83 30.21
C SER A 219 -22.45 -1.86 30.56
N SER A 220 -22.67 -1.60 31.85
CA SER A 220 -23.67 -0.71 32.43
C SER A 220 -23.16 0.71 32.72
N SER A 221 -21.87 1.02 32.55
CA SER A 221 -21.28 2.28 33.04
C SER A 221 -20.52 3.15 32.02
N ILE A 222 -20.54 2.82 30.73
CA ILE A 222 -19.93 3.67 29.70
C ILE A 222 -20.96 4.64 29.14
N ASP A 223 -20.97 5.87 29.65
CA ASP A 223 -21.61 7.00 28.96
C ASP A 223 -20.80 7.27 27.68
N PRO A 224 -21.38 7.14 26.46
CA PRO A 224 -20.63 7.31 25.22
C PRO A 224 -20.05 8.73 25.20
N LEU A 225 -18.72 8.81 25.17
CA LEU A 225 -17.96 10.06 25.06
C LEU A 225 -18.61 10.94 23.99
N LYS A 226 -19.26 12.02 24.44
CA LYS A 226 -19.81 13.03 23.54
C LYS A 226 -18.66 13.64 22.74
N PRO A 227 -18.82 13.83 21.42
CA PRO A 227 -17.80 14.50 20.64
C PRO A 227 -17.56 15.89 21.21
N SER A 228 -16.29 16.24 21.43
CA SER A 228 -15.84 17.58 21.78
C SER A 228 -16.43 18.57 20.77
N LYS A 229 -17.24 19.51 21.26
CA LYS A 229 -17.54 20.72 20.50
C LYS A 229 -16.35 21.66 20.69
N ASP A 230 -15.75 22.00 19.55
CA ASP A 230 -15.13 23.29 19.15
C ASP A 230 -13.93 23.05 18.24
#